data_AF-A0A974NDR0-F1
#
_entry.id   AF-A0A974NDR0-F1
#
_cell.length_a   1.000
_cell.length_b   1.000
_cell.length_c   1.000
_cell.angle_alpha   90.00
_cell.angle_beta   90.00
_cell.angle_gamma   90.00
#
_symmetry.space_group_name_H-M   'P 1'
#
loop_
_entity.id
_entity.type
_entity.pdbx_description
1 polymer ?
#
loop_
_entity_poly.entity_id
_entity_poly.type
_entity_poly.pdbx_seq_one_letter_code
_entity_poly.pdbx_strand_id
1 'polypeptide(L)'
;MSKRCDTDWFRVICDLNKFNLSLQAISNIIQVPKPTIVGWKQGAEPKHGDGEKLVKLWCSVTGGSRTDLPGISKDAWWSYHF
;
A
#
# COMPACT_ATOMS: atom_id res chain seq x y z
N MET A 1 -3.13 24.78 -0.67
CA MET A 1 -3.75 23.55 -1.20
C MET A 1 -2.72 22.42 -1.14
N SER A 2 -2.88 21.43 -0.26
CA SER A 2 -2.05 20.21 -0.31
C SER A 2 -2.37 19.44 -1.58
N LYS A 3 -1.36 19.25 -2.45
CA LYS A 3 -1.42 18.27 -3.53
C LYS A 3 -1.83 16.92 -2.93
N ARG A 4 -2.95 16.35 -3.38
CA ARG A 4 -3.27 14.94 -3.09
C ARG A 4 -2.26 14.10 -3.87
N CYS A 5 -1.24 13.60 -3.18
CA CYS A 5 -0.41 12.53 -3.69
C CYS A 5 -1.23 11.24 -3.62
N ASP A 6 -1.30 10.49 -4.72
CA ASP A 6 -1.99 9.20 -4.75
C ASP A 6 -1.22 8.21 -3.87
N THR A 7 -1.90 7.28 -3.18
CA THR A 7 -1.23 6.32 -2.30
C THR A 7 -0.37 5.34 -3.11
N ASP A 8 0.89 5.14 -2.70
CA ASP A 8 1.79 4.14 -3.25
C ASP A 8 1.51 2.78 -2.60
N TRP A 9 0.57 2.03 -3.18
CA TRP A 9 0.15 0.71 -2.69
C TRP A 9 1.27 -0.33 -2.70
N PHE A 10 2.23 -0.22 -3.63
CA PHE A 10 3.40 -1.09 -3.64
C PHE A 10 4.23 -0.88 -2.36
N ARG A 11 4.52 0.39 -2.01
CA ARG A 11 5.26 0.70 -0.77
C ARG A 11 4.50 0.29 0.47
N VAL A 12 3.18 0.49 0.54
CA VAL A 12 2.34 0.00 1.65
C VAL A 12 2.54 -1.50 1.86
N ILE A 13 2.47 -2.30 0.80
CA ILE A 13 2.65 -3.76 0.88
C ILE A 13 4.12 -4.12 1.21
N CYS A 14 5.09 -3.39 0.67
CA CYS A 14 6.51 -3.58 0.98
C CYS A 14 6.83 -3.29 2.44
N ASP A 15 6.24 -2.26 3.04
CA ASP A 15 6.42 -1.99 4.46
C ASP A 15 5.83 -3.12 5.31
N LEU A 16 4.62 -3.61 5.01
CA LEU A 16 4.07 -4.79 5.68
C LEU A 16 5.01 -6.00 5.61
N ASN A 17 5.65 -6.24 4.45
CA ASN A 17 6.65 -7.30 4.31
C ASN A 17 7.89 -7.07 5.20
N LYS A 18 8.36 -5.81 5.36
CA LYS A 18 9.47 -5.47 6.27
C LYS A 18 9.13 -5.74 7.74
N PHE A 19 7.86 -5.60 8.10
CA PHE A 19 7.32 -6.00 9.41
C PHE A 19 6.98 -7.50 9.49
N ASN A 20 7.61 -8.32 8.65
CA ASN A 20 7.51 -9.79 8.65
C ASN A 20 6.12 -10.36 8.32
N LEU A 21 5.23 -9.57 7.69
CA LEU A 21 3.96 -10.08 7.16
C LEU A 21 4.12 -10.53 5.72
N SER A 22 3.97 -11.83 5.48
CA SER A 22 3.92 -12.37 4.12
C SER A 22 2.64 -11.97 3.39
N LEU A 23 2.65 -11.98 2.05
CA LEU A 23 1.45 -11.73 1.24
C LEU A 23 0.28 -12.68 1.59
N GLN A 24 0.57 -13.91 2.02
CA GLN A 24 -0.45 -14.84 2.47
C GLN A 24 -1.04 -14.43 3.82
N ALA A 25 -0.21 -13.97 4.76
CA ALA A 25 -0.68 -13.45 6.03
C ALA A 25 -1.56 -12.21 5.82
N ILE A 26 -1.13 -11.28 4.97
CA ILE A 26 -1.92 -10.10 4.59
C ILE A 26 -3.27 -10.53 4.02
N SER A 27 -3.27 -11.47 3.06
CA SER A 27 -4.47 -12.04 2.45
C SER A 27 -5.47 -12.56 3.48
N ASN A 28 -4.99 -13.34 4.45
CA ASN A 28 -5.81 -13.88 5.53
C ASN A 28 -6.35 -12.78 6.47
N ILE A 29 -5.59 -11.72 6.73
CA ILE A 29 -6.01 -10.65 7.65
C ILE A 29 -7.09 -9.76 7.01
N ILE A 30 -6.87 -9.31 5.77
CA ILE A 30 -7.80 -8.39 5.10
C ILE A 30 -8.89 -9.12 4.30
N GLN A 31 -8.87 -10.45 4.29
CA GLN A 31 -9.83 -11.31 3.58
C GLN A 31 -9.92 -10.95 2.08
N VAL A 32 -8.76 -10.74 1.46
CA VAL A 32 -8.63 -10.47 0.03
C VAL A 32 -7.73 -11.55 -0.58
N PRO A 33 -8.08 -12.13 -1.75
CA PRO A 33 -7.25 -13.15 -2.38
C PRO A 33 -5.81 -12.67 -2.62
N LYS A 34 -4.84 -13.53 -2.30
CA LYS A 34 -3.41 -13.25 -2.55
C LYS A 34 -3.10 -12.78 -3.99
N PRO A 35 -3.69 -13.33 -5.06
CA PRO A 35 -3.48 -12.82 -6.42
C PRO A 35 -3.87 -11.35 -6.60
N THR A 36 -4.94 -10.90 -5.94
CA THR A 36 -5.37 -9.50 -5.96
C THR A 36 -4.33 -8.60 -5.30
N ILE A 37 -3.78 -9.02 -4.15
CA ILE A 37 -2.71 -8.29 -3.45
C ILE A 37 -1.43 -8.25 -4.30
N VAL A 38 -1.10 -9.34 -5.01
CA VAL A 38 0.01 -9.36 -5.97
C VAL A 38 -0.22 -8.34 -7.08
N GLY A 39 -1.44 -8.24 -7.60
CA GLY A 39 -1.81 -7.21 -8.59
C GLY A 39 -1.57 -5.79 -8.06
N TRP A 40 -1.93 -5.51 -6.80
CA TRP A 40 -1.67 -4.20 -6.20
C TRP A 40 -0.18 -3.91 -6.03
N LYS A 41 0.60 -4.92 -5.66
CA LYS A 41 2.07 -4.83 -5.62
C LYS A 41 2.67 -4.57 -7.01
N GLN A 42 1.98 -4.94 -8.08
CA GLN A 42 2.39 -4.66 -9.47
C GLN A 42 1.84 -3.33 -10.01
N GLY A 43 1.19 -2.52 -9.18
CA GLY A 43 0.73 -1.17 -9.53
C GLY A 43 -0.77 -1.04 -9.76
N ALA A 44 -1.57 -2.11 -9.60
CA ALA A 44 -3.02 -1.98 -9.62
C ALA A 44 -3.52 -1.26 -8.37
N GLU A 45 -4.59 -0.48 -8.51
CA GLU A 45 -5.22 0.19 -7.37
C GLU A 45 -6.29 -0.72 -6.73
N PRO A 46 -6.31 -0.87 -5.39
CA PRO A 46 -7.41 -1.53 -4.69
C PRO A 46 -8.71 -0.74 -4.83
N LYS A 47 -9.84 -1.45 -4.90
CA LYS A 47 -11.15 -0.83 -4.70
C LYS A 47 -11.22 -0.22 -3.30
N HIS A 48 -11.98 0.86 -3.14
CA HIS A 48 -12.07 1.62 -1.90
C HIS A 48 -12.17 0.75 -0.64
N GLY A 49 -13.13 -0.19 -0.59
CA GLY A 49 -13.34 -1.05 0.58
C GLY A 49 -12.14 -1.95 0.92
N ASP A 50 -11.46 -2.49 -0.08
CA ASP A 50 -10.29 -3.34 0.13
C ASP A 50 -9.03 -2.51 0.45
N GLY A 51 -8.91 -1.33 -0.16
CA GLY A 51 -7.88 -0.35 0.16
C GLY A 51 -7.96 0.10 1.62
N GLU A 52 -9.17 0.36 2.12
CA GLU A 52 -9.37 0.74 3.54
C GLU A 52 -8.94 -0.37 4.51
N LYS A 53 -9.17 -1.64 4.18
CA LYS A 53 -8.69 -2.76 5.02
C LYS A 53 -7.16 -2.81 5.04
N LEU A 54 -6.53 -2.61 3.89
CA LEU A 54 -5.07 -2.60 3.78
C LEU A 54 -4.45 -1.42 4.54
N VAL A 55 -5.06 -0.23 4.44
CA VAL A 55 -4.64 0.95 5.22
C VAL A 55 -4.75 0.69 6.71
N LYS A 56 -5.87 0.15 7.18
CA LYS A 56 -6.05 -0.19 8.61
C LYS A 56 -4.99 -1.18 9.10
N LEU A 57 -4.69 -2.20 8.31
CA LEU A 57 -3.62 -3.16 8.62
C LEU A 57 -2.26 -2.45 8.70
N TRP A 58 -1.93 -1.60 7.73
CA TRP A 58 -0.67 -0.85 7.72
C TRP A 58 -0.54 0.06 8.94
N CYS A 59 -1.57 0.84 9.30
CA CYS A 59 -1.54 1.67 10.50
C CYS A 59 -1.33 0.84 11.77
N SER A 60 -2.02 -0.29 11.88
CA SER A 60 -1.91 -1.20 13.04
C SER A 60 -0.50 -1.79 13.19
N VAL A 61 0.13 -2.16 12.07
CA VAL A 61 1.45 -2.84 12.06
C VAL A 61 2.60 -1.86 12.22
N THR A 62 2.52 -0.69 11.60
CA THR A 62 3.60 0.31 11.60
C THR A 62 3.52 1.28 12.77
N GLY A 63 2.36 1.37 13.45
CA GLY A 63 2.07 2.43 14.42
C GLY A 63 1.82 3.81 13.79
N GLY A 64 1.85 3.90 12.46
CA GLY A 64 1.59 5.13 11.72
C GLY A 64 0.10 5.43 11.58
N SER A 65 -0.19 6.64 11.09
CA SER A 65 -1.54 7.11 10.77
C SER A 65 -1.76 7.16 9.26
N ARG A 66 -3.01 7.40 8.83
CA ARG A 66 -3.36 7.47 7.40
C ARG A 66 -2.56 8.55 6.65
N THR A 67 -2.20 9.65 7.31
CA THR A 67 -1.43 10.73 6.69
C THR A 67 0.02 10.36 6.43
N ASP A 68 0.51 9.29 7.06
CA ASP A 68 1.86 8.78 6.92
C ASP A 68 1.97 7.73 5.81
N LEU A 69 0.86 7.42 5.12
CA LEU A 69 0.87 6.47 4.03
C LEU A 69 1.86 6.91 2.94
N PRO A 70 2.65 5.96 2.39
CA PRO A 70 3.50 6.22 1.25
C PRO A 70 2.70 6.86 0.11
N GLY A 71 3.16 8.02 -0.38
CA GLY A 71 2.53 8.73 -1.50
C GLY A 71 3.40 8.70 -2.75
N ILE A 72 2.75 8.65 -3.91
CA ILE A 72 3.36 8.90 -5.22
C ILE A 72 3.39 10.41 -5.43
N SER A 73 4.58 10.99 -5.40
CA SER A 73 4.75 12.37 -5.83
C SER A 73 4.64 12.43 -7.35
N LYS A 74 3.64 13.16 -7.87
CA LYS A 74 3.51 13.43 -9.32
C LYS A 74 4.70 14.20 -9.88
N ASP A 75 5.49 14.84 -9.00
CA ASP A 75 6.66 15.64 -9.37
C ASP A 75 7.93 14.78 -9.51
N ALA A 76 7.88 13.48 -9.21
CA ALA A 76 9.02 12.55 -9.27
C ALA A 76 9.15 11.80 -10.60
N TRP A 77 8.61 12.33 -11.70
CA TRP A 77 8.73 11.75 -13.04
C TRP A 77 10.18 11.53 -13.51
N TRP A 78 11.13 12.25 -12.92
CA TRP A 78 12.56 12.13 -13.21
C TRP A 78 13.25 10.91 -12.58
N SER A 79 12.66 10.27 -11.56
CA SER A 79 13.35 9.21 -10.80
C SER A 79 13.31 7.82 -11.46
N TYR A 80 12.71 7.70 -12.64
CA TYR A 80 12.52 6.41 -13.34
C TYR A 80 13.35 6.28 -14.63
N HIS A 81 14.21 7.26 -14.92
CA HIS A 81 15.15 7.18 -16.04
C HIS A 81 16.58 7.06 -15.51
N PHE A 82 17.08 5.82 -15.43
CA PHE A 82 18.50 5.47 -15.41
C PHE A 82 18.76 4.46 -16.52
#